data_AF-A0A7K9I7L8-F1
#
_entry.id   AF-A0A7K9I7L8-F1
#
_cell.length_a   1.000
_cell.length_b   1.000
_cell.length_c   1.000
_cell.angle_alpha   90.00
_cell.angle_beta   90.00
_cell.angle_gamma   90.00
#
_symmetry.space_group_name_H-M   'P 1'
#
loop_
_entity.id
_entity.type
_entity.pdbx_description
1 polymer ?
#
loop_
_entity_poly.entity_id
_entity_poly.type
_entity_poly.pdbx_seq_one_letter_code
_entity_poly.pdbx_strand_id
1 'polypeptide(L)'
;LALSPCPLLGPWLRPVPLGLGLGACLRPLHLGLGLGAGHSRWSKVRNVKGPRDAARSQLFQRLGMLLRNAARAGGPDPSLNPALAQVLQQCKAHNMPKVSIQAAIQG
;
A
#
# COMPACT_ATOMS: atom_id res chain seq x y z
N LEU A 1 19.68 42.71 31.08
CA LEU A 1 20.15 43.26 29.78
C LEU A 1 19.94 42.16 28.75
N ALA A 2 19.05 42.21 27.76
CA ALA A 2 18.01 43.14 27.39
C ALA A 2 16.88 42.29 26.78
N LEU A 3 15.65 42.53 27.20
CA LEU A 3 14.45 42.04 26.55
C LEU A 3 14.33 42.86 25.26
N SER A 4 14.51 42.25 24.09
CA SER A 4 14.31 42.94 22.82
C SER A 4 12.81 43.21 22.60
N PRO A 5 12.38 44.48 22.46
CA PRO A 5 11.00 44.82 22.14
C PRO A 5 10.79 44.75 20.62
N CYS A 6 9.80 43.99 20.17
CA CYS A 6 9.26 44.10 18.82
C CYS A 6 8.58 45.47 18.65
N PRO A 7 9.01 46.32 17.71
CA PRO A 7 8.28 47.51 17.37
C PRO A 7 7.49 47.31 16.06
N LEU A 8 6.55 48.21 15.83
CA LEU A 8 5.92 48.49 14.53
C LEU A 8 4.66 47.70 14.21
N LEU A 9 3.67 47.99 15.04
CA LEU A 9 2.33 48.37 14.59
C LEU A 9 2.42 49.27 13.33
N GLY A 10 1.88 48.79 12.21
CA GLY A 10 1.73 49.54 10.95
C GLY A 10 0.31 49.35 10.38
N PRO A 11 -0.32 50.42 9.85
CA PRO A 11 -1.78 50.49 9.71
C PRO A 11 -2.24 50.01 8.33
N TRP A 12 -2.73 48.77 8.25
CA TRP A 12 -3.39 48.25 7.05
C TRP A 12 -4.90 48.37 7.16
N LEU A 13 -5.39 49.61 7.34
CA LEU A 13 -6.79 49.93 7.10
C LEU A 13 -6.98 50.06 5.58
N ARG A 14 -7.36 48.96 4.93
CA ARG A 14 -7.81 49.00 3.53
C ARG A 14 -9.32 49.30 3.54
N PRO A 15 -9.79 50.42 2.96
CA PRO A 15 -11.22 50.68 2.86
C PRO A 15 -11.86 49.66 1.91
N VAL A 16 -12.94 49.03 2.37
CA VAL A 16 -13.79 48.16 1.57
C VAL A 16 -14.69 49.04 0.70
N PRO A 17 -14.66 48.94 -0.64
CA PRO A 17 -15.71 49.52 -1.46
C PRO A 17 -16.97 48.66 -1.38
N LEU A 18 -17.99 49.18 -0.70
CA LEU A 18 -19.39 48.73 -0.83
C LEU A 18 -19.88 49.08 -2.23
N GLY A 19 -19.70 48.14 -3.17
CA GLY A 19 -20.31 48.20 -4.50
C GLY A 19 -21.35 47.10 -4.64
N LEU A 20 -22.62 47.42 -4.37
CA LEU A 20 -23.76 46.60 -4.76
C LEU A 20 -23.79 46.51 -6.30
N GLY A 21 -23.50 45.33 -6.83
CA GLY A 21 -23.68 44.98 -8.23
C GLY A 21 -24.42 43.65 -8.32
N LEU A 22 -25.76 43.72 -8.22
CA LEU A 22 -26.66 42.62 -8.54
C LEU A 22 -26.54 42.33 -10.05
N GLY A 23 -25.69 41.38 -10.42
CA GLY A 23 -25.57 40.82 -11.77
C GLY A 23 -25.67 39.31 -11.71
N ALA A 24 -26.76 38.76 -12.24
CA ALA A 24 -27.15 37.36 -12.15
C ALA A 24 -26.09 36.38 -12.71
N CYS A 25 -25.44 35.62 -11.83
CA CYS A 25 -24.66 34.43 -12.18
C CYS A 25 -25.57 33.19 -12.22
N LEU A 26 -26.43 33.07 -13.23
CA LEU A 26 -27.19 31.83 -13.48
C LEU A 26 -26.27 30.79 -14.13
N ARG A 27 -25.48 30.07 -13.32
CA ARG A 27 -24.95 28.75 -13.73
C ARG A 27 -26.09 27.74 -13.61
N PRO A 28 -26.49 27.04 -14.70
CA PRO A 28 -27.43 25.94 -14.59
C PRO A 28 -26.83 24.87 -13.68
N LEU A 29 -27.45 24.61 -12.53
CA LEU A 29 -27.08 23.51 -11.66
C LEU A 29 -27.50 22.21 -12.37
N HIS A 30 -26.53 21.53 -12.98
CA HIS A 30 -26.69 20.15 -13.39
C HIS A 30 -26.85 19.32 -12.10
N LEU A 31 -28.10 19.08 -11.67
CA LEU A 31 -28.45 18.18 -10.57
C LEU A 31 -28.22 16.72 -11.04
N GLY A 32 -26.96 16.38 -11.30
CA GLY A 32 -26.53 14.99 -11.23
C GLY A 32 -26.55 14.60 -9.77
N LEU A 33 -27.38 13.63 -9.40
CA LEU A 33 -27.28 12.94 -8.11
C LEU A 33 -25.91 12.27 -8.02
N GLY A 34 -24.92 13.04 -7.55
CA GLY A 34 -23.61 12.54 -7.19
C GLY A 34 -23.74 11.75 -5.89
N LEU A 35 -24.13 10.49 -5.99
CA LEU A 35 -23.91 9.52 -4.91
C LEU A 35 -22.39 9.42 -4.71
N GLY A 36 -21.88 10.21 -3.77
CA GLY A 36 -20.47 10.24 -3.42
C GLY A 36 -20.01 8.87 -2.98
N ALA A 37 -19.12 8.25 -3.76
CA ALA A 37 -18.40 7.08 -3.31
C ALA A 37 -17.53 7.49 -2.09
N GLY A 38 -17.72 6.80 -0.97
CA GLY A 38 -17.09 7.10 0.32
C GLY A 38 -15.58 7.40 0.26
N HIS A 39 -15.20 8.51 0.90
CA HIS A 39 -13.94 9.26 0.76
C HIS A 39 -12.81 8.73 1.67
N SER A 40 -12.29 7.51 1.44
CA SER A 40 -11.01 7.11 2.03
C SER A 40 -10.27 6.14 1.13
N ARG A 41 -9.21 6.64 0.48
CA ARG A 41 -8.29 5.83 -0.32
C ARG A 41 -7.72 4.66 0.50
N TRP A 42 -7.43 4.91 1.78
CA TRP A 42 -6.91 3.90 2.69
C TRP A 42 -7.90 2.76 2.94
N SER A 43 -9.17 3.07 3.21
CA SER A 43 -10.20 2.07 3.48
C SER A 43 -10.42 1.12 2.29
N LYS A 44 -10.32 1.64 1.06
CA LYS A 44 -10.43 0.82 -0.15
C LYS A 44 -9.19 -0.05 -0.37
N VAL A 45 -8.00 0.51 -0.17
CA VAL A 45 -6.74 -0.24 -0.30
C VAL A 45 -6.66 -1.37 0.72
N ARG A 46 -6.98 -1.13 2.02
CA ARG A 46 -6.93 -2.19 3.04
C ARG A 46 -7.91 -3.34 2.77
N ASN A 47 -9.10 -3.04 2.26
CA ASN A 47 -10.11 -4.08 2.01
C ASN A 47 -9.70 -5.01 0.85
N VAL A 48 -8.96 -4.47 -0.13
CA VAL A 48 -8.43 -5.27 -1.25
C VAL A 48 -7.11 -5.95 -0.89
N LYS A 49 -6.22 -5.23 -0.21
CA LYS A 49 -4.86 -5.69 0.11
C LYS A 49 -4.85 -6.74 1.23
N GLY A 50 -5.61 -6.53 2.30
CA GLY A 50 -5.68 -7.44 3.45
C GLY A 50 -5.94 -8.91 3.09
N PRO A 51 -7.04 -9.25 2.39
CA PRO A 51 -7.32 -10.63 2.02
C PRO A 51 -6.30 -11.19 1.02
N ARG A 52 -5.77 -10.36 0.12
CA ARG A 52 -4.74 -10.78 -0.84
C ARG A 52 -3.40 -11.11 -0.15
N ASP A 53 -2.98 -10.29 0.80
CA ASP A 53 -1.76 -10.53 1.56
C ASP A 53 -1.91 -11.75 2.47
N ALA A 54 -3.09 -11.97 3.05
CA ALA A 54 -3.39 -13.18 3.83
C ALA A 54 -3.35 -14.46 2.96
N ALA A 55 -3.94 -14.42 1.76
CA ALA A 55 -3.86 -15.55 0.84
C ALA A 55 -2.42 -15.82 0.40
N ARG A 56 -1.65 -14.76 0.10
CA ARG A 56 -0.24 -14.87 -0.30
C ARG A 56 0.62 -15.45 0.82
N SER A 57 0.43 -15.01 2.06
CA SER A 57 1.21 -15.50 3.20
C SER A 57 0.94 -16.97 3.48
N GLN A 58 -0.33 -17.42 3.39
CA GLN A 58 -0.67 -18.84 3.50
C GLN A 58 -0.02 -19.69 2.40
N LEU A 59 0.00 -19.20 1.16
CA LEU A 59 0.64 -19.86 0.03
C LEU A 59 2.15 -20.04 0.28
N PHE A 60 2.82 -19.00 0.79
CA PHE A 60 4.24 -19.06 1.16
C PHE A 60 4.52 -20.00 2.33
N GLN A 61 3.63 -20.07 3.32
CA GLN A 61 3.75 -21.04 4.41
C GLN A 61 3.69 -22.48 3.87
N ARG A 62 2.71 -22.78 3.01
CA ARG A 62 2.56 -24.11 2.39
C ARG A 62 3.79 -24.49 1.56
N LEU A 63 4.24 -23.61 0.67
CA LEU A 63 5.45 -23.84 -0.13
C LEU A 63 6.70 -24.03 0.75
N GLY A 64 6.84 -23.23 1.81
CA GLY A 64 7.97 -23.35 2.73
C GLY A 64 7.98 -24.65 3.54
N MET A 65 6.80 -25.23 3.85
CA MET A 65 6.71 -26.56 4.46
C MET A 65 7.06 -27.66 3.47
N LEU A 66 6.53 -27.57 2.24
CA LEU A 66 6.83 -28.53 1.17
C LEU A 66 8.33 -28.56 0.84
N LEU A 67 8.97 -27.40 0.78
CA LEU A 67 10.40 -27.31 0.49
C LEU A 67 11.25 -27.97 1.60
N ARG A 68 10.93 -27.70 2.87
CA ARG A 68 11.59 -28.32 4.03
C ARG A 68 11.41 -29.83 4.05
N ASN A 69 10.19 -30.31 3.78
CA ASN A 69 9.91 -31.75 3.74
C ASN A 69 10.65 -32.44 2.59
N ALA A 70 10.69 -31.82 1.40
CA ALA A 70 11.43 -32.35 0.25
C ALA A 70 12.95 -32.38 0.52
N ALA A 71 13.49 -31.33 1.14
CA ALA A 71 14.92 -31.27 1.50
C ALA A 71 15.30 -32.32 2.54
N ARG A 72 14.43 -32.57 3.54
CA ARG A 72 14.63 -33.64 4.53
C ARG A 72 14.57 -35.04 3.94
N ALA A 73 13.74 -35.26 2.92
CA ALA A 73 13.56 -36.58 2.32
C ALA A 73 14.68 -36.97 1.33
N GLY A 74 15.18 -36.01 0.54
CA GLY A 74 16.11 -36.31 -0.57
C GLY A 74 17.38 -35.48 -0.58
N GLY A 75 17.71 -34.80 0.52
CA GLY A 75 18.88 -33.93 0.64
C GLY A 75 18.67 -32.54 0.05
N PRO A 76 19.66 -31.63 0.24
CA PRO A 76 19.56 -30.22 -0.14
C PRO A 76 19.79 -29.97 -1.64
N ASP A 77 20.19 -30.98 -2.41
CA ASP A 77 20.61 -30.83 -3.81
C ASP A 77 19.44 -30.98 -4.81
N PRO A 78 19.13 -29.93 -5.61
CA PRO A 78 18.01 -29.95 -6.56
C PRO A 78 18.24 -30.87 -7.76
N SER A 79 19.48 -31.23 -8.08
CA SER A 79 19.81 -32.14 -9.18
C SER A 79 19.56 -33.60 -8.83
N LEU A 80 19.60 -33.94 -7.53
CA LEU A 80 19.44 -35.32 -7.05
C LEU A 80 17.99 -35.62 -6.65
N ASN A 81 17.18 -34.59 -6.40
CA ASN A 81 15.79 -34.72 -5.95
C ASN A 81 14.80 -34.02 -6.91
N PRO A 82 14.06 -34.77 -7.77
CA PRO A 82 13.10 -34.19 -8.69
C PRO A 82 11.92 -33.52 -7.96
N ALA A 83 11.53 -34.00 -6.77
CA ALA A 83 10.46 -33.38 -6.00
C ALA A 83 10.86 -31.98 -5.51
N LEU A 84 12.11 -31.81 -5.07
CA LEU A 84 12.64 -30.50 -4.67
C LEU A 84 12.74 -29.54 -5.86
N ALA A 85 13.15 -30.04 -7.04
CA ALA A 85 13.18 -29.25 -8.27
C ALA A 85 11.79 -28.73 -8.68
N GLN A 86 10.75 -29.56 -8.58
CA GLN A 86 9.36 -29.15 -8.85
C GLN A 86 8.87 -28.07 -7.88
N VAL A 87 9.12 -28.25 -6.57
CA VAL A 87 8.73 -27.25 -5.57
C VAL A 87 9.50 -25.94 -5.79
N LEU A 88 10.78 -26.00 -6.17
CA LEU A 88 11.56 -24.81 -6.53
C LEU A 88 10.98 -24.05 -7.73
N GLN A 89 10.48 -24.76 -8.74
CA GLN A 89 9.80 -24.14 -9.87
C GLN A 89 8.51 -23.43 -9.43
N GLN A 90 7.71 -24.05 -8.55
CA GLN A 90 6.51 -23.45 -7.99
C GLN A 90 6.83 -22.19 -7.14
N CYS A 91 7.86 -22.26 -6.30
CA CYS A 91 8.32 -21.11 -5.51
C CYS A 91 8.72 -19.93 -6.41
N LYS A 92 9.43 -20.19 -7.52
CA LYS A 92 9.81 -19.17 -8.50
C LYS A 92 8.60 -18.59 -9.22
N ALA A 93 7.61 -19.42 -9.58
CA ALA A 93 6.37 -18.98 -10.22
C ALA A 93 5.56 -18.02 -9.33
N HIS A 94 5.58 -18.21 -8.01
CA HIS A 94 4.91 -17.34 -7.04
C HIS A 94 5.77 -16.16 -6.53
N ASN A 95 6.89 -15.89 -7.19
CA ASN A 95 7.85 -14.83 -6.83
C ASN A 95 8.31 -14.91 -5.36
N MET A 96 8.54 -16.13 -4.85
CA MET A 96 9.10 -16.31 -3.52
C MET A 96 10.56 -15.81 -3.50
N PRO A 97 10.98 -15.02 -2.49
CA PRO A 97 12.34 -14.49 -2.43
C PRO A 97 13.37 -15.60 -2.25
N LYS A 98 14.50 -15.48 -2.97
CA LYS A 98 15.60 -16.47 -2.96
C LYS A 98 16.15 -16.73 -1.54
N VAL A 99 16.21 -15.70 -0.71
CA VAL A 99 16.66 -15.79 0.69
C VAL A 99 15.79 -16.76 1.49
N SER A 100 14.46 -16.71 1.34
CA SER A 100 13.54 -17.63 2.03
C SER A 100 13.64 -19.06 1.51
N ILE A 101 13.91 -19.22 0.20
CA ILE A 101 14.12 -20.54 -0.41
C ILE A 101 15.40 -21.18 0.15
N GLN A 102 16.51 -20.43 0.17
CA GLN A 102 17.79 -20.89 0.71
C GLN A 102 17.68 -21.23 2.20
N ALA A 103 17.02 -20.37 3.00
CA ALA A 103 16.80 -20.61 4.42
C ALA A 103 16.01 -21.90 4.68
N ALA A 104 15.05 -22.24 3.81
CA ALA A 104 14.27 -23.46 3.92
C ALA A 104 14.99 -24.73 3.42
N ILE A 105 16.11 -24.59 2.68
CA ILE A 105 16.98 -25.71 2.27
C ILE A 105 18.08 -25.97 3.31
N GLN A 106 18.59 -24.89 3.94
CA GLN A 106 19.68 -24.97 4.91
C GLN A 106 19.23 -25.37 6.33
N GLY A 107 17.94 -25.25 6.65
CA GLY A 107 17.37 -25.53 7.98
C GLY A 107 16.67 -26.87 8.09
#